data_AF-A0A5J6PAB9-F1
#
_entry.id   AF-A0A5J6PAB9-F1
#
_cell.length_a   1.000
_cell.length_b   1.000
_cell.length_c   1.000
_cell.angle_alpha   90.00
_cell.angle_beta   90.00
_cell.angle_gamma   90.00
#
_symmetry.space_group_name_H-M   'P 1'
#
loop_
_entity.id
_entity.type
_entity.pdbx_description
1 polymer ?
#
loop_
_entity_poly.entity_id
_entity_poly.type
_entity_poly.pdbx_seq_one_letter_code
_entity_poly.pdbx_strand_id
1 'polypeptide(L)'
;MALHTSFRKVPDQAKLINIGNCFRYPKGNWNIACEFLLPDENKSKIALAIEALPALAVGRIYSKERITRPGSSLVSIDLPPFAEWSIQTLADYESFTTRNYLPKEYGSQLLFRFSYNRYYVWIPCIELARVLFFKTTLITRAAFYESNLNRLIDVDIDNSHAHVRLHEEYPHNLLDIKAHQSYLAWLTLNPGVMNSYLSIYKNLLEKSVEQPSARMWLFQFEPFEMDGVFIRAHTRTYGKNILVDEISSVAKLPMTDRFHTVSFHHPLDVKYEKETKSKDNKRSGNTRTREAFDPEIRDSESPSNLTRAKILDVPKGALYFNEILNTQRVFNIQVVELGKNDEQAKKEKEIKNKTLSILGGTGQGRHKSADFKTQDDAATSNIGFFNYIRMIPTANFGQLTNIHFLPQSARG
;
A
#
# COMPACT_ATOMS: atom_id res chain seq x y z
N MET A 1 1.21 11.96 -18.00
CA MET A 1 0.56 12.64 -16.87
C MET A 1 -0.09 11.58 -15.99
N ALA A 2 0.41 11.41 -14.77
CA ALA A 2 -0.14 10.46 -13.80
C ALA A 2 -1.57 10.87 -13.43
N LEU A 3 -2.45 9.90 -13.19
CA LEU A 3 -3.80 10.16 -12.71
C LEU A 3 -3.73 10.20 -11.19
N HIS A 4 -3.87 11.38 -10.58
CA HIS A 4 -3.78 11.52 -9.14
C HIS A 4 -5.09 11.11 -8.45
N THR A 5 -4.98 10.65 -7.21
CA THR A 5 -6.14 10.28 -6.39
C THR A 5 -6.77 11.51 -5.74
N SER A 6 -8.09 11.64 -5.81
CA SER A 6 -8.90 12.47 -4.90
C SER A 6 -10.10 11.67 -4.39
N PHE A 7 -10.59 11.97 -3.18
CA PHE A 7 -11.72 11.24 -2.57
C PHE A 7 -12.93 12.17 -2.46
N ARG A 8 -14.08 11.80 -3.05
CA ARG A 8 -15.29 12.66 -3.06
C ARG A 8 -15.70 13.15 -1.68
N LYS A 9 -15.64 12.26 -0.68
CA LYS A 9 -16.07 12.56 0.69
C LYS A 9 -15.10 13.47 1.44
N VAL A 10 -13.86 13.60 0.98
CA VAL A 10 -12.80 14.37 1.64
C VAL A 10 -12.80 15.79 1.06
N PRO A 11 -13.06 16.82 1.89
CA PRO A 11 -12.97 18.20 1.43
C PRO A 11 -11.57 18.53 0.90
N ASP A 12 -11.53 19.45 -0.07
CA ASP A 12 -10.27 19.87 -0.67
C ASP A 12 -9.36 20.53 0.36
N GLN A 13 -8.06 20.27 0.26
CA GLN A 13 -7.02 20.74 1.21
C GLN A 13 -7.20 20.23 2.64
N ALA A 14 -8.00 19.19 2.89
CA ALA A 14 -8.16 18.63 4.22
C ALA A 14 -6.93 17.79 4.63
N LYS A 15 -6.47 17.94 5.88
CA LYS A 15 -5.35 17.19 6.45
C LYS A 15 -5.86 16.03 7.31
N LEU A 16 -5.43 14.81 7.04
CA LEU A 16 -5.77 13.67 7.91
C LEU A 16 -5.02 13.79 9.23
N ILE A 17 -5.73 13.88 10.34
CA ILE A 17 -5.13 14.07 11.68
C ILE A 17 -5.30 12.86 12.60
N ASN A 18 -6.32 12.03 12.38
CA ASN A 18 -6.51 10.79 13.13
C ASN A 18 -7.12 9.70 12.23
N ILE A 19 -6.74 8.46 12.47
CA ILE A 19 -7.42 7.25 11.98
C ILE A 19 -8.07 6.59 13.18
N GLY A 20 -9.30 6.10 13.02
CA GLY A 20 -10.12 5.48 14.06
C GLY A 20 -10.44 4.02 13.74
N ASN A 21 -11.56 3.55 14.27
CA ASN A 21 -11.96 2.15 14.19
C ASN A 21 -12.25 1.71 12.75
N CYS A 22 -11.97 0.44 12.46
CA CYS A 22 -12.60 -0.25 11.35
C CYS A 22 -14.04 -0.62 11.76
N PHE A 23 -14.99 -0.45 10.85
CA PHE A 23 -16.39 -0.80 11.15
C PHE A 23 -17.16 -1.23 9.92
N ARG A 24 -18.20 -2.04 10.13
CA ARG A 24 -19.05 -2.57 9.06
C ARG A 24 -20.51 -2.60 9.50
N TYR A 25 -21.36 -1.92 8.75
CA TYR A 25 -22.82 -2.04 8.90
C TYR A 25 -23.31 -3.41 8.42
N PRO A 26 -24.48 -3.90 8.89
CA PRO A 26 -25.11 -5.11 8.37
C PRO A 26 -25.21 -5.07 6.83
N LYS A 27 -24.70 -6.10 6.15
CA LYS A 27 -24.66 -6.21 4.67
C LYS A 27 -23.85 -5.11 3.96
N GLY A 28 -23.15 -4.24 4.69
CA GLY A 28 -22.28 -3.21 4.13
C GLY A 28 -20.84 -3.70 3.89
N ASN A 29 -19.99 -2.79 3.40
CA ASN A 29 -18.55 -2.97 3.36
C ASN A 29 -17.90 -2.54 4.69
N TRP A 30 -16.70 -3.06 4.96
CA TRP A 30 -15.79 -2.50 5.94
C TRP A 30 -15.37 -1.09 5.56
N ASN A 31 -15.44 -0.19 6.53
CA ASN A 31 -15.00 1.20 6.46
C ASN A 31 -13.97 1.46 7.56
N ILE A 32 -13.24 2.57 7.42
CA ILE A 32 -12.30 3.12 8.40
C ILE A 32 -12.77 4.53 8.77
N ALA A 33 -12.89 4.81 10.07
CA ALA A 33 -13.18 6.16 10.55
C ALA A 33 -11.92 7.04 10.42
N CYS A 34 -12.07 8.25 9.91
CA CYS A 34 -10.99 9.21 9.76
C CYS A 34 -11.43 10.57 10.32
N GLU A 35 -10.49 11.31 10.93
CA GLU A 35 -10.70 12.72 11.29
C GLU A 35 -9.79 13.60 10.44
N PHE A 36 -10.39 14.57 9.76
CA PHE A 36 -9.69 15.54 8.95
C PHE A 36 -9.77 16.92 9.59
N LEU A 37 -8.65 17.64 9.59
CA LEU A 37 -8.57 19.07 9.84
C LEU A 37 -8.81 19.79 8.51
N LEU A 38 -9.83 20.63 8.47
CA LEU A 38 -10.20 21.43 7.31
C LEU A 38 -9.37 22.73 7.27
N PRO A 39 -9.33 23.44 6.11
CA PRO A 39 -8.61 24.70 5.98
C PRO A 39 -9.09 25.82 6.91
N ASP A 40 -10.35 25.77 7.35
CA ASP A 40 -10.96 26.69 8.32
C ASP A 40 -10.74 26.24 9.78
N GLU A 41 -9.81 25.31 10.01
CA GLU A 41 -9.45 24.70 11.30
C GLU A 41 -10.55 23.85 11.95
N ASN A 42 -11.71 23.68 11.29
CA ASN A 42 -12.75 22.77 11.74
C ASN A 42 -12.32 21.31 11.57
N LYS A 43 -12.88 20.43 12.40
CA LYS A 43 -12.66 18.98 12.30
C LYS A 43 -13.86 18.31 11.67
N SER A 44 -13.61 17.42 10.71
CA SER A 44 -14.64 16.62 10.07
C SER A 44 -14.36 15.13 10.23
N LYS A 45 -15.39 14.38 10.67
CA LYS A 45 -15.35 12.93 10.76
C LYS A 45 -15.86 12.33 9.46
N ILE A 46 -15.00 11.59 8.77
CA ILE A 46 -15.29 11.03 7.46
C ILE A 46 -14.98 9.54 7.49
N ALA A 47 -15.95 8.73 7.06
CA ALA A 47 -15.78 7.30 6.89
C ALA A 47 -15.42 6.98 5.44
N LEU A 48 -14.31 6.26 5.27
CA LEU A 48 -13.83 5.79 3.97
C LEU A 48 -13.86 4.26 3.90
N ALA A 49 -14.01 3.69 2.72
CA ALA A 49 -13.83 2.26 2.54
C ALA A 49 -12.40 1.82 2.93
N ILE A 50 -12.24 0.61 3.47
CA ILE A 50 -10.90 0.09 3.84
C ILE A 50 -9.97 -0.01 2.64
N GLU A 51 -10.50 -0.15 1.43
CA GLU A 51 -9.73 -0.16 0.20
C GLU A 51 -8.98 1.17 -0.03
N ALA A 52 -9.34 2.26 0.66
CA ALA A 52 -8.61 3.53 0.62
C ALA A 52 -7.31 3.53 1.44
N LEU A 53 -7.13 2.57 2.38
CA LEU A 53 -5.97 2.52 3.29
C LEU A 53 -4.60 2.68 2.60
N PRO A 54 -4.31 2.10 1.41
CA PRO A 54 -3.05 2.34 0.70
C PRO A 54 -2.68 3.83 0.53
N ALA A 55 -3.68 4.69 0.40
CA ALA A 55 -3.53 6.13 0.19
C ALA A 55 -3.56 6.97 1.48
N LEU A 56 -4.00 6.40 2.61
CA LEU A 56 -4.28 7.13 3.84
C LEU A 56 -3.07 7.15 4.78
N ALA A 57 -2.54 8.31 5.13
CA ALA A 57 -1.58 8.44 6.25
C ALA A 57 -1.77 9.74 7.03
N VAL A 58 -1.60 9.67 8.35
CA VAL A 58 -1.76 10.81 9.25
C VAL A 58 -0.71 11.86 8.94
N GLY A 59 -1.13 13.12 8.75
CA GLY A 59 -0.28 14.25 8.39
C GLY A 59 -0.32 14.62 6.91
N ARG A 60 -0.88 13.77 6.04
CA ARG A 60 -1.09 14.09 4.62
C ARG A 60 -2.21 15.11 4.42
N ILE A 61 -2.04 15.97 3.42
CA ILE A 61 -3.06 16.90 2.88
C ILE A 61 -3.62 16.28 1.60
N TYR A 62 -4.94 16.21 1.52
CA TYR A 62 -5.67 15.63 0.40
C TYR A 62 -6.27 16.77 -0.42
N SER A 63 -5.71 17.02 -1.60
CA SER A 63 -6.27 17.95 -2.57
C SER A 63 -6.80 17.24 -3.80
N LYS A 64 -7.56 17.96 -4.62
CA LYS A 64 -8.04 17.45 -5.92
C LYS A 64 -6.91 17.16 -6.91
N GLU A 65 -5.80 17.89 -6.82
CA GLU A 65 -4.65 17.76 -7.72
C GLU A 65 -3.73 16.64 -7.28
N ARG A 66 -3.41 16.56 -5.98
CA ARG A 66 -2.45 15.59 -5.45
C ARG A 66 -2.52 15.49 -3.92
N ILE A 67 -2.41 14.27 -3.41
CA ILE A 67 -2.14 14.04 -1.98
C ILE A 67 -0.68 14.41 -1.69
N THR A 68 -0.44 15.28 -0.73
CA THR A 68 0.89 15.75 -0.35
C THR A 68 1.14 15.54 1.15
N ARG A 69 2.42 15.60 1.55
CA ARG A 69 2.79 15.67 2.97
C ARG A 69 3.62 16.93 3.19
N PRO A 70 3.18 17.86 4.08
CA PRO A 70 3.98 19.02 4.45
C PRO A 70 5.31 18.61 5.06
N GLY A 71 6.37 19.37 4.72
CA GLY A 71 7.75 19.07 5.09
C GLY A 71 7.91 18.79 6.58
N SER A 72 8.45 17.61 6.88
CA SER A 72 8.92 17.20 8.20
C SER A 72 10.18 16.37 8.02
N SER A 73 11.08 16.45 9.00
CA SER A 73 12.27 15.61 9.02
C SER A 73 11.87 14.14 9.06
N LEU A 74 12.64 13.31 8.35
CA LEU A 74 12.56 11.86 8.43
C LEU A 74 13.55 11.37 9.48
N VAL A 75 13.11 10.49 10.35
CA VAL A 75 13.96 9.79 11.33
C VAL A 75 14.12 8.34 10.90
N SER A 76 15.33 7.81 11.01
CA SER A 76 15.60 6.38 10.84
C SER A 76 15.48 5.67 12.19
N ILE A 77 14.73 4.57 12.21
CA ILE A 77 14.47 3.77 13.41
C ILE A 77 14.72 2.31 13.07
N ASP A 78 15.66 1.68 13.78
CA ASP A 78 15.84 0.23 13.74
C ASP A 78 14.73 -0.45 14.54
N LEU A 79 14.16 -1.49 13.96
CA LEU A 79 13.13 -2.30 14.60
C LEU A 79 13.80 -3.43 15.38
N PRO A 80 13.57 -3.55 16.70
CA PRO A 80 14.05 -4.69 17.47
C PRO A 80 13.21 -5.93 17.16
N PRO A 81 13.64 -7.13 17.60
CA PRO A 81 12.85 -8.35 17.50
C PRO A 81 11.42 -8.16 18.03
N PHE A 82 10.44 -8.77 17.37
CA PHE A 82 9.02 -8.59 17.74
C PHE A 82 8.73 -9.01 19.19
N ALA A 83 9.49 -9.94 19.76
CA ALA A 83 9.38 -10.35 21.16
C ALA A 83 9.58 -9.20 22.17
N GLU A 84 10.24 -8.11 21.77
CA GLU A 84 10.46 -6.93 22.62
C GLU A 84 9.31 -5.90 22.53
N TRP A 85 8.32 -6.16 21.68
CA TRP A 85 7.24 -5.23 21.41
C TRP A 85 6.09 -5.44 22.40
N SER A 86 5.45 -4.35 22.76
CA SER A 86 4.20 -4.34 23.51
C SER A 86 3.11 -3.63 22.72
N ILE A 87 1.86 -4.03 22.91
CA ILE A 87 0.71 -3.32 22.33
C ILE A 87 0.15 -2.39 23.38
N GLN A 88 0.03 -1.11 23.04
CA GLN A 88 -0.58 -0.07 23.85
C GLN A 88 -1.55 0.76 23.00
N THR A 89 -2.23 1.73 23.61
CA THR A 89 -3.19 2.59 22.93
C THR A 89 -2.62 3.97 22.62
N LEU A 90 -3.23 4.70 21.69
CA LEU A 90 -2.91 6.10 21.44
C LEU A 90 -3.18 6.98 22.67
N ALA A 91 -4.18 6.64 23.49
CA ALA A 91 -4.42 7.32 24.76
C ALA A 91 -3.25 7.15 25.74
N ASP A 92 -2.62 5.96 25.78
CA ASP A 92 -1.43 5.73 26.62
C ASP A 92 -0.26 6.63 26.17
N TYR A 93 -0.06 6.81 24.85
CA TYR A 93 0.94 7.75 24.33
C TYR A 93 0.57 9.21 24.66
N GLU A 94 -0.68 9.61 24.48
CA GLU A 94 -1.12 10.99 24.70
C GLU A 94 -1.05 11.39 26.19
N SER A 95 -0.96 10.43 27.13
CA SER A 95 -0.68 10.71 28.55
C SER A 95 0.67 11.44 28.79
N PHE A 96 1.60 11.39 27.82
CA PHE A 96 2.89 12.09 27.86
C PHE A 96 2.87 13.45 27.15
N THR A 97 1.75 13.84 26.53
CA THR A 97 1.64 15.10 25.77
C THR A 97 0.84 16.15 26.54
N THR A 98 0.78 17.37 26.00
CA THR A 98 -0.08 18.45 26.54
C THR A 98 -1.51 18.40 26.01
N ARG A 99 -1.89 17.32 25.29
CA ARG A 99 -3.17 17.23 24.61
C ARG A 99 -4.26 16.79 25.59
N ASN A 100 -5.09 17.75 26.00
CA ASN A 100 -6.10 17.53 27.05
C ASN A 100 -7.31 16.67 26.62
N TYR A 101 -7.54 16.47 25.32
CA TYR A 101 -8.68 15.67 24.85
C TYR A 101 -8.41 14.97 23.52
N LEU A 102 -8.54 13.64 23.54
CA LEU A 102 -8.60 12.79 22.36
C LEU A 102 -9.89 11.96 22.45
N PRO A 103 -10.82 12.05 21.47
CA PRO A 103 -12.02 11.22 21.45
C PRO A 103 -11.67 9.74 21.59
N LYS A 104 -12.48 8.99 22.36
CA LYS A 104 -12.26 7.56 22.65
C LYS A 104 -12.02 6.72 21.39
N GLU A 105 -12.74 7.04 20.30
CA GLU A 105 -12.58 6.40 18.99
C GLU A 105 -11.13 6.46 18.48
N TYR A 106 -10.42 7.57 18.64
CA TYR A 106 -9.03 7.71 18.22
C TYR A 106 -8.06 7.28 19.32
N GLY A 107 -8.38 7.57 20.59
CA GLY A 107 -7.56 7.17 21.74
C GLY A 107 -7.41 5.66 21.89
N SER A 108 -8.40 4.88 21.46
CA SER A 108 -8.36 3.40 21.55
C SER A 108 -7.54 2.73 20.44
N GLN A 109 -7.02 3.49 19.46
CA GLN A 109 -6.22 2.89 18.39
C GLN A 109 -4.94 2.26 18.92
N LEU A 110 -4.61 1.09 18.39
CA LEU A 110 -3.50 0.27 18.86
C LEU A 110 -2.17 0.71 18.25
N LEU A 111 -1.15 0.78 19.10
CA LEU A 111 0.22 1.13 18.79
C LEU A 111 1.15 0.00 19.22
N PHE A 112 2.11 -0.38 18.38
CA PHE A 112 3.28 -1.13 18.80
C PHE A 112 4.25 -0.19 19.52
N ARG A 113 4.74 -0.63 20.68
CA ARG A 113 5.69 0.12 21.51
C ARG A 113 6.91 -0.73 21.85
N PHE A 114 8.09 -0.16 21.64
CA PHE A 114 9.39 -0.76 21.99
C PHE A 114 10.41 0.32 22.38
N SER A 115 11.52 -0.10 22.96
CA SER A 115 12.63 0.78 23.33
C SER A 115 13.62 0.92 22.17
N TYR A 116 14.13 2.13 21.93
CA TYR A 116 15.14 2.41 20.90
C TYR A 116 16.02 3.59 21.31
N ASN A 117 17.34 3.40 21.42
CA ASN A 117 18.31 4.48 21.70
C ASN A 117 17.91 5.45 22.84
N ARG A 118 17.44 4.92 23.97
CA ARG A 118 16.92 5.65 25.16
C ARG A 118 15.55 6.32 24.99
N TYR A 119 14.92 6.16 23.84
CA TYR A 119 13.54 6.57 23.57
C TYR A 119 12.59 5.36 23.60
N TYR A 120 11.30 5.63 23.68
CA TYR A 120 10.23 4.69 23.39
C TYR A 120 9.60 5.09 22.06
N VAL A 121 9.60 4.17 21.10
CA VAL A 121 8.99 4.36 19.79
C VAL A 121 7.59 3.77 19.82
N TRP A 122 6.64 4.48 19.22
CA TRP A 122 5.24 4.13 19.13
C TRP A 122 4.82 4.13 17.66
N ILE A 123 4.40 2.99 17.13
CA ILE A 123 4.02 2.83 15.73
C ILE A 123 2.55 2.41 15.66
N PRO A 124 1.65 3.18 15.03
CA PRO A 124 0.29 2.73 14.81
C PRO A 124 0.26 1.39 14.05
N CYS A 125 -0.46 0.40 14.58
CA CYS A 125 -0.55 -0.92 13.96
C CYS A 125 -1.04 -0.82 12.51
N ILE A 126 -2.01 0.06 12.25
CA ILE A 126 -2.55 0.29 10.91
C ILE A 126 -1.55 0.95 9.96
N GLU A 127 -0.66 1.80 10.47
CA GLU A 127 0.37 2.46 9.65
C GLU A 127 1.46 1.47 9.25
N LEU A 128 1.87 0.59 10.17
CA LEU A 128 2.81 -0.48 9.85
C LEU A 128 2.21 -1.46 8.83
N ALA A 129 0.96 -1.89 9.01
CA ALA A 129 0.27 -2.73 8.03
C ALA A 129 0.09 -2.02 6.67
N ARG A 130 -0.21 -0.71 6.69
CA ARG A 130 -0.35 0.08 5.45
C ARG A 130 0.93 0.06 4.63
N VAL A 131 2.06 0.35 5.27
CA VAL A 131 3.33 0.40 4.54
C VAL A 131 3.79 -1.00 4.15
N LEU A 132 3.49 -2.07 4.90
CA LEU A 132 3.92 -3.42 4.54
C LEU A 132 3.01 -4.07 3.50
N PHE A 133 1.70 -4.04 3.70
CA PHE A 133 0.75 -4.92 3.02
C PHE A 133 -0.30 -4.21 2.15
N PHE A 134 -0.70 -2.97 2.49
CA PHE A 134 -1.77 -2.29 1.75
C PHE A 134 -1.20 -1.59 0.51
N LYS A 135 -0.81 -2.40 -0.48
CA LYS A 135 -0.22 -1.93 -1.73
C LYS A 135 -1.22 -1.76 -2.87
N THR A 136 -2.33 -2.48 -2.82
CA THR A 136 -3.41 -2.43 -3.80
C THR A 136 -4.77 -2.50 -3.10
N THR A 137 -5.82 -2.07 -3.77
CA THR A 137 -7.20 -2.18 -3.25
C THR A 137 -7.59 -3.65 -3.06
N LEU A 138 -7.20 -4.53 -3.99
CA LEU A 138 -7.49 -5.97 -3.89
C LEU A 138 -6.77 -6.68 -2.74
N ILE A 139 -5.47 -6.43 -2.54
CA ILE A 139 -4.74 -7.03 -1.42
C ILE A 139 -5.23 -6.46 -0.09
N THR A 140 -5.55 -5.17 -0.04
CA THR A 140 -6.16 -4.57 1.16
C THR A 140 -7.51 -5.21 1.45
N ARG A 141 -8.36 -5.40 0.42
CA ARG A 141 -9.65 -6.06 0.55
C ARG A 141 -9.49 -7.50 1.03
N ALA A 142 -8.66 -8.31 0.40
CA ALA A 142 -8.48 -9.70 0.81
C ALA A 142 -8.10 -9.82 2.30
N ALA A 143 -7.30 -8.90 2.86
CA ALA A 143 -6.92 -8.91 4.27
C ALA A 143 -8.10 -8.75 5.25
N PHE A 144 -9.23 -8.18 4.80
CA PHE A 144 -10.42 -7.93 5.62
C PHE A 144 -11.57 -8.91 5.36
N TYR A 145 -11.53 -9.66 4.25
CA TYR A 145 -12.64 -10.51 3.81
C TYR A 145 -12.27 -11.97 3.59
N GLU A 146 -10.99 -12.30 3.43
CA GLU A 146 -10.53 -13.62 3.00
C GLU A 146 -9.50 -14.18 4.00
N SER A 147 -9.56 -15.48 4.26
CA SER A 147 -8.62 -16.19 5.15
C SER A 147 -7.33 -16.62 4.44
N ASN A 148 -7.24 -16.41 3.12
CA ASN A 148 -6.09 -16.74 2.27
C ASN A 148 -6.12 -15.86 1.01
N LEU A 149 -5.05 -15.93 0.20
CA LEU A 149 -4.94 -15.20 -1.07
C LEU A 149 -5.27 -16.04 -2.31
N ASN A 150 -5.71 -17.29 -2.16
CA ASN A 150 -5.80 -18.25 -3.27
C ASN A 150 -6.81 -17.84 -4.35
N ARG A 151 -7.78 -16.97 -4.02
CA ARG A 151 -8.72 -16.41 -5.00
C ARG A 151 -8.05 -15.40 -5.94
N LEU A 152 -6.98 -14.75 -5.48
CA LEU A 152 -6.28 -13.71 -6.22
C LEU A 152 -4.94 -14.19 -6.80
N ILE A 153 -4.25 -15.07 -6.08
CA ILE A 153 -2.88 -15.49 -6.38
C ILE A 153 -2.73 -16.98 -6.10
N ASP A 154 -2.25 -17.71 -7.11
CA ASP A 154 -1.81 -19.09 -6.99
C ASP A 154 -0.28 -19.14 -7.12
N VAL A 155 0.37 -19.99 -6.32
CA VAL A 155 1.83 -20.13 -6.30
C VAL A 155 2.18 -21.59 -6.51
N ASP A 156 3.00 -21.82 -7.51
CA ASP A 156 3.51 -23.12 -7.89
C ASP A 156 5.03 -23.09 -7.91
N ILE A 157 5.63 -24.13 -7.35
CA ILE A 157 7.06 -24.17 -7.06
C ILE A 157 7.68 -25.34 -7.81
N ASP A 158 8.58 -25.02 -8.74
CA ASP A 158 9.40 -25.99 -9.44
C ASP A 158 10.87 -25.80 -9.02
N ASN A 159 11.36 -26.68 -8.14
CA ASN A 159 12.72 -26.61 -7.60
C ASN A 159 13.06 -25.23 -6.98
N SER A 160 13.95 -24.48 -7.61
CA SER A 160 14.37 -23.12 -7.21
C SER A 160 13.66 -22.01 -8.02
N HIS A 161 12.60 -22.35 -8.73
CA HIS A 161 11.80 -21.45 -9.55
C HIS A 161 10.38 -21.36 -9.00
N ALA A 162 9.87 -20.15 -8.81
CA ALA A 162 8.50 -19.93 -8.37
C ALA A 162 7.66 -19.31 -9.49
N HIS A 163 6.48 -19.88 -9.72
CA HIS A 163 5.46 -19.37 -10.63
C HIS A 163 4.35 -18.73 -9.81
N VAL A 164 4.20 -17.41 -9.92
CA VAL A 164 3.11 -16.65 -9.30
C VAL A 164 2.05 -16.39 -10.37
N ARG A 165 0.89 -17.04 -10.28
CA ARG A 165 -0.22 -16.91 -11.23
C ARG A 165 -1.30 -16.03 -10.62
N LEU A 166 -1.65 -14.96 -11.32
CA LEU A 166 -2.60 -13.95 -10.84
C LEU A 166 -3.98 -14.15 -11.46
N HIS A 167 -5.04 -13.87 -10.71
CA HIS A 167 -6.40 -13.88 -11.21
C HIS A 167 -6.66 -12.72 -12.19
N GLU A 168 -7.65 -12.85 -13.10
CA GLU A 168 -7.99 -11.83 -14.11
C GLU A 168 -8.36 -10.47 -13.49
N GLU A 169 -8.88 -10.48 -12.26
CA GLU A 169 -9.22 -9.27 -11.51
C GLU A 169 -7.99 -8.45 -11.09
N TYR A 170 -6.80 -9.07 -10.99
CA TYR A 170 -5.60 -8.40 -10.52
C TYR A 170 -5.20 -7.27 -11.50
N PRO A 171 -4.79 -6.08 -11.03
CA PRO A 171 -4.43 -4.98 -11.94
C PRO A 171 -3.16 -5.29 -12.73
N HIS A 172 -3.31 -5.83 -13.93
CA HIS A 172 -2.21 -6.31 -14.77
C HIS A 172 -1.15 -5.25 -15.12
N ASN A 173 -1.50 -3.96 -15.10
CA ASN A 173 -0.55 -2.86 -15.33
C ASN A 173 0.43 -2.67 -14.17
N LEU A 174 0.13 -3.17 -12.97
CA LEU A 174 1.08 -3.13 -11.85
C LEU A 174 2.25 -4.10 -12.05
N LEU A 175 2.09 -5.11 -12.91
CA LEU A 175 3.17 -6.02 -13.28
C LEU A 175 4.22 -5.38 -14.19
N ASP A 176 4.00 -4.17 -14.69
CA ASP A 176 5.07 -3.40 -15.35
C ASP A 176 6.05 -2.78 -14.34
N ILE A 177 5.73 -2.82 -13.04
CA ILE A 177 6.54 -2.24 -11.96
C ILE A 177 7.32 -3.36 -11.25
N LYS A 178 8.64 -3.38 -11.39
CA LYS A 178 9.55 -4.33 -10.72
C LYS A 178 9.47 -4.29 -9.20
N ALA A 179 9.31 -3.12 -8.60
CA ALA A 179 9.10 -2.99 -7.17
C ALA A 179 7.81 -3.68 -6.71
N HIS A 180 6.76 -3.67 -7.56
CA HIS A 180 5.52 -4.38 -7.28
C HIS A 180 5.64 -5.90 -7.46
N GLN A 181 6.38 -6.36 -8.49
CA GLN A 181 6.74 -7.78 -8.64
C GLN A 181 7.50 -8.29 -7.40
N SER A 182 8.49 -7.52 -6.93
CA SER A 182 9.29 -7.87 -5.75
C SER A 182 8.41 -7.93 -4.48
N TYR A 183 7.50 -6.98 -4.33
CA TYR A 183 6.51 -6.99 -3.25
C TYR A 183 5.61 -8.24 -3.29
N LEU A 184 5.09 -8.61 -4.46
CA LEU A 184 4.25 -9.80 -4.58
C LEU A 184 5.02 -11.07 -4.23
N ALA A 185 6.23 -11.23 -4.78
CA ALA A 185 7.10 -12.36 -4.43
C ALA A 185 7.39 -12.39 -2.93
N TRP A 186 7.69 -11.23 -2.32
CA TRP A 186 7.92 -11.13 -0.89
C TRP A 186 6.71 -11.59 -0.06
N LEU A 187 5.52 -11.12 -0.42
CA LEU A 187 4.28 -11.45 0.28
C LEU A 187 3.94 -12.94 0.16
N THR A 188 4.16 -13.55 -1.01
CA THR A 188 3.67 -14.90 -1.30
C THR A 188 4.68 -16.02 -1.07
N LEU A 189 5.98 -15.73 -1.14
CA LEU A 189 7.04 -16.74 -1.03
C LEU A 189 7.67 -16.80 0.36
N ASN A 190 7.36 -15.87 1.26
CA ASN A 190 7.83 -15.89 2.65
C ASN A 190 6.69 -16.30 3.60
N PRO A 191 6.71 -17.53 4.17
CA PRO A 191 5.63 -18.00 5.04
C PRO A 191 5.39 -17.11 6.26
N GLY A 192 6.45 -16.57 6.87
CA GLY A 192 6.31 -15.65 8.01
C GLY A 192 5.58 -14.35 7.65
N VAL A 193 5.88 -13.80 6.46
CA VAL A 193 5.21 -12.59 5.94
C VAL A 193 3.77 -12.89 5.59
N MET A 194 3.49 -14.02 4.92
CA MET A 194 2.13 -14.46 4.62
C MET A 194 1.31 -14.66 5.91
N ASN A 195 1.87 -15.33 6.91
CA ASN A 195 1.21 -15.52 8.20
C ASN A 195 0.91 -14.19 8.89
N SER A 196 1.86 -13.24 8.84
CA SER A 196 1.65 -11.88 9.35
C SER A 196 0.52 -11.16 8.63
N TYR A 197 0.45 -11.26 7.30
CA TYR A 197 -0.65 -10.72 6.51
C TYR A 197 -2.00 -11.37 6.85
N LEU A 198 -2.07 -12.70 6.87
CA LEU A 198 -3.31 -13.45 7.16
C LEU A 198 -3.78 -13.28 8.61
N SER A 199 -2.87 -12.92 9.52
CA SER A 199 -3.23 -12.58 10.90
C SER A 199 -4.20 -11.39 10.98
N ILE A 200 -4.24 -10.50 9.97
CA ILE A 200 -5.20 -9.39 9.91
C ILE A 200 -6.64 -9.93 9.95
N TYR A 201 -6.96 -10.86 9.04
CA TYR A 201 -8.30 -11.46 8.96
C TYR A 201 -8.62 -12.30 10.20
N LYS A 202 -7.64 -13.09 10.67
CA LYS A 202 -7.78 -13.88 11.92
C LYS A 202 -8.14 -12.97 13.10
N ASN A 203 -7.36 -11.90 13.32
CA ASN A 203 -7.59 -10.95 14.40
C ASN A 203 -8.91 -10.17 14.24
N LEU A 204 -9.34 -9.90 13.02
CA LEU A 204 -10.65 -9.32 12.72
C LEU A 204 -11.77 -10.26 13.14
N LEU A 205 -11.68 -11.56 12.83
CA LEU A 205 -12.69 -12.54 13.25
C LEU A 205 -12.75 -12.68 14.77
N GLU A 206 -11.59 -12.80 15.42
CA GLU A 206 -11.49 -13.09 16.86
C GLU A 206 -11.79 -11.88 17.75
N LYS A 207 -11.38 -10.67 17.35
CA LYS A 207 -11.38 -9.49 18.23
C LYS A 207 -12.33 -8.37 17.83
N SER A 208 -13.11 -8.53 16.76
CA SER A 208 -14.18 -7.59 16.46
C SER A 208 -15.34 -7.73 17.45
N VAL A 209 -16.01 -6.63 17.74
CA VAL A 209 -17.17 -6.57 18.64
C VAL A 209 -18.41 -6.25 17.83
N GLU A 210 -19.43 -7.10 17.93
CA GLU A 210 -20.76 -6.83 17.37
C GLU A 210 -21.46 -5.78 18.25
N GLN A 211 -21.87 -4.65 17.66
CA GLN A 211 -22.73 -3.65 18.29
C GLN A 211 -24.08 -3.61 17.55
N PRO A 212 -25.16 -3.07 18.16
CA PRO A 212 -26.49 -3.10 17.57
C PRO A 212 -26.59 -2.51 16.15
N SER A 213 -25.76 -1.52 15.83
CA SER A 213 -25.77 -0.83 14.54
C SER A 213 -24.65 -1.27 13.60
N ALA A 214 -23.54 -1.82 14.10
CA ALA A 214 -22.37 -2.15 13.31
C ALA A 214 -21.44 -3.14 14.03
N ARG A 215 -20.68 -3.91 13.25
CA ARG A 215 -19.51 -4.62 13.73
C ARG A 215 -18.33 -3.66 13.80
N MET A 216 -17.69 -3.57 14.94
CA MET A 216 -16.55 -2.67 15.20
C MET A 216 -15.27 -3.47 15.41
N TRP A 217 -14.15 -2.94 14.95
CA TRP A 217 -12.85 -3.57 15.12
C TRP A 217 -11.73 -2.53 15.30
N LEU A 218 -10.91 -2.74 16.34
CA LEU A 218 -9.64 -2.03 16.51
C LEU A 218 -8.59 -2.77 15.68
N PHE A 219 -8.02 -2.09 14.68
CA PHE A 219 -7.10 -2.72 13.75
C PHE A 219 -5.85 -3.23 14.49
N GLN A 220 -5.51 -4.49 14.25
CA GLN A 220 -4.30 -5.14 14.75
C GLN A 220 -3.96 -6.36 13.90
N PHE A 221 -2.67 -6.66 13.86
CA PHE A 221 -2.10 -7.83 13.20
C PHE A 221 -0.87 -8.29 13.98
N GLU A 222 -0.40 -9.50 13.69
CA GLU A 222 0.82 -10.07 14.25
C GLU A 222 1.97 -9.81 13.25
N PRO A 223 2.97 -8.97 13.57
CA PRO A 223 4.14 -8.76 12.72
C PRO A 223 4.93 -10.05 12.48
N PHE A 224 5.59 -10.17 11.32
CA PHE A 224 6.64 -11.16 11.12
C PHE A 224 7.92 -10.74 11.87
N GLU A 225 8.98 -11.55 11.86
CA GLU A 225 10.24 -11.18 12.51
C GLU A 225 10.87 -9.94 11.84
N MET A 226 11.05 -8.88 12.63
CA MET A 226 11.50 -7.56 12.18
C MET A 226 12.95 -7.28 12.55
N ASP A 227 13.67 -8.22 13.16
CA ASP A 227 15.07 -8.03 13.51
C ASP A 227 15.91 -7.60 12.30
N GLY A 228 16.70 -6.54 12.48
CA GLY A 228 17.52 -5.92 11.44
C GLY A 228 16.76 -5.10 10.38
N VAL A 229 15.42 -5.08 10.41
CA VAL A 229 14.59 -4.17 9.59
C VAL A 229 14.69 -2.77 10.18
N PHE A 230 14.73 -1.74 9.33
CA PHE A 230 14.61 -0.37 9.80
C PHE A 230 13.67 0.44 8.92
N ILE A 231 13.07 1.46 9.52
CA ILE A 231 12.09 2.34 8.89
C ILE A 231 12.61 3.76 8.79
N ARG A 232 12.20 4.48 7.75
CA ARG A 232 12.28 5.94 7.71
C ARG A 232 10.89 6.52 7.86
N ALA A 233 10.68 7.30 8.90
CA ALA A 233 9.36 7.77 9.29
C ALA A 233 9.35 9.27 9.56
N HIS A 234 8.19 9.87 9.32
CA HIS A 234 7.83 11.15 9.89
C HIS A 234 7.30 10.91 11.30
N THR A 235 7.82 11.66 12.26
CA THR A 235 7.57 11.42 13.68
C THR A 235 7.22 12.71 14.42
N ARG A 236 6.47 12.57 15.52
CA ARG A 236 6.35 13.58 16.57
C ARG A 236 7.02 13.07 17.83
N THR A 237 7.75 13.94 18.51
CA THR A 237 8.50 13.58 19.73
C THR A 237 8.02 14.42 20.91
N TYR A 238 7.71 13.76 22.02
CA TYR A 238 7.39 14.38 23.30
C TYR A 238 8.20 13.71 24.40
N GLY A 239 9.16 14.46 24.98
CA GLY A 239 10.11 13.91 25.94
C GLY A 239 10.89 12.73 25.36
N LYS A 240 10.75 11.55 25.98
CA LYS A 240 11.37 10.29 25.54
C LYS A 240 10.48 9.45 24.61
N ASN A 241 9.30 9.94 24.22
CA ASN A 241 8.37 9.20 23.39
C ASN A 241 8.36 9.73 21.95
N ILE A 242 8.55 8.83 20.99
CA ILE A 242 8.53 9.11 19.55
C ILE A 242 7.31 8.41 18.96
N LEU A 243 6.32 9.16 18.49
CA LEU A 243 5.19 8.64 17.73
C LEU A 243 5.47 8.73 16.23
N VAL A 244 5.29 7.61 15.54
CA VAL A 244 5.34 7.52 14.08
C VAL A 244 4.00 7.97 13.50
N ASP A 245 4.02 9.03 12.69
CA ASP A 245 2.83 9.53 11.97
C ASP A 245 2.69 8.86 10.58
N GLU A 246 3.80 8.70 9.87
CA GLU A 246 3.84 8.07 8.55
C GLU A 246 5.21 7.43 8.30
N ILE A 247 5.23 6.17 7.89
CA ILE A 247 6.40 5.46 7.40
C ILE A 247 6.53 5.72 5.90
N SER A 248 7.66 6.32 5.52
CA SER A 248 8.03 6.64 4.15
C SER A 248 8.70 5.47 3.43
N SER A 249 9.48 4.66 4.15
CA SER A 249 10.14 3.49 3.60
C SER A 249 10.51 2.46 4.67
N VAL A 250 10.57 1.20 4.26
CA VAL A 250 11.04 0.07 5.07
C VAL A 250 12.20 -0.61 4.35
N ALA A 251 13.24 -0.93 5.09
CA ALA A 251 14.53 -1.40 4.59
C ALA A 251 14.91 -2.76 5.17
N LYS A 252 15.80 -3.48 4.46
CA LYS A 252 16.32 -4.78 4.89
C LYS A 252 15.20 -5.80 5.17
N LEU A 253 14.09 -5.69 4.44
CA LEU A 253 13.03 -6.67 4.54
C LEU A 253 13.56 -8.05 4.16
N PRO A 254 13.29 -9.09 4.97
CA PRO A 254 13.78 -10.42 4.70
C PRO A 254 13.09 -10.95 3.45
N MET A 255 13.89 -11.26 2.45
CA MET A 255 13.48 -11.96 1.25
C MET A 255 14.01 -13.39 1.31
N THR A 256 13.25 -14.33 0.75
CA THR A 256 13.68 -15.73 0.67
C THR A 256 14.83 -15.89 -0.31
N ASP A 257 15.85 -16.64 0.09
CA ASP A 257 16.99 -17.07 -0.72
C ASP A 257 16.72 -18.38 -1.50
N ARG A 258 15.56 -19.01 -1.26
CA ARG A 258 15.20 -20.31 -1.85
C ARG A 258 14.94 -20.23 -3.35
N PHE A 259 14.44 -19.08 -3.83
CA PHE A 259 14.03 -18.90 -5.22
C PHE A 259 14.89 -17.86 -5.91
N HIS A 260 15.63 -18.27 -6.94
CA HIS A 260 16.50 -17.35 -7.67
C HIS A 260 15.75 -16.66 -8.80
N THR A 261 14.67 -17.26 -9.30
CA THR A 261 13.83 -16.68 -10.35
C THR A 261 12.35 -16.83 -10.01
N VAL A 262 11.59 -15.75 -10.21
CA VAL A 262 10.15 -15.72 -9.99
C VAL A 262 9.45 -15.27 -11.28
N SER A 263 8.58 -16.11 -11.80
CA SER A 263 7.77 -15.86 -12.99
C SER A 263 6.36 -15.42 -12.61
N PHE A 264 5.95 -14.25 -13.07
CA PHE A 264 4.58 -13.74 -12.94
C PHE A 264 3.77 -14.06 -14.19
N HIS A 265 2.61 -14.67 -13.99
CA HIS A 265 1.66 -15.02 -15.05
C HIS A 265 0.35 -14.27 -14.81
N HIS A 266 -0.16 -13.62 -15.86
CA HIS A 266 -1.46 -12.96 -15.82
C HIS A 266 -2.30 -13.42 -17.02
N PRO A 267 -3.60 -13.72 -16.86
CA PRO A 267 -4.47 -14.19 -17.95
C PRO A 267 -4.53 -13.27 -19.17
N LEU A 268 -4.27 -11.97 -18.96
CA LEU A 268 -4.24 -10.94 -20.01
C LEU A 268 -2.87 -10.78 -20.70
N ASP A 269 -1.84 -11.49 -20.27
CA ASP A 269 -0.49 -11.40 -20.85
C ASP A 269 -0.39 -12.31 -22.07
N VAL A 270 -1.10 -11.95 -23.14
CA VAL A 270 -1.08 -12.65 -24.43
C VAL A 270 -0.36 -11.79 -25.46
N LYS A 271 0.64 -12.36 -26.14
CA LYS A 271 1.30 -11.78 -27.32
C LYS A 271 0.84 -12.50 -28.57
N TYR A 272 0.48 -11.73 -29.59
CA TYR A 272 0.12 -12.27 -30.90
C TYR A 272 1.32 -12.16 -31.85
N GLU A 273 1.79 -13.28 -32.38
CA GLU A 273 2.82 -13.30 -33.42
C GLU A 273 2.19 -13.59 -34.79
N LYS A 274 2.64 -12.85 -35.81
CA LYS A 274 2.22 -13.07 -37.20
C LYS A 274 3.26 -13.94 -37.90
N GLU A 275 2.82 -14.95 -38.65
CA GLU A 275 3.71 -15.67 -39.55
C GLU A 275 4.29 -14.72 -40.60
N THR A 276 5.61 -14.66 -40.70
CA THR A 276 6.32 -13.77 -41.62
C THR A 276 6.18 -14.21 -43.08
N LYS A 277 5.55 -13.38 -43.91
CA LYS A 277 6.07 -13.04 -45.24
C LYS A 277 6.11 -11.53 -45.41
N SER A 278 7.28 -11.04 -45.76
CA SER A 278 7.63 -9.63 -45.95
C SER A 278 6.84 -8.95 -47.08
N LYS A 279 6.15 -7.84 -46.77
CA LYS A 279 6.41 -6.49 -47.30
C LYS A 279 5.42 -5.46 -46.75
N ASP A 280 5.95 -4.25 -46.58
CA ASP A 280 5.36 -2.94 -46.33
C ASP A 280 3.85 -2.81 -46.08
N ASN A 281 3.50 -2.20 -44.95
CA ASN A 281 2.82 -0.90 -45.00
C ASN A 281 2.86 -0.14 -43.66
N LYS A 282 3.08 1.17 -43.79
CA LYS A 282 3.13 2.19 -42.72
C LYS A 282 1.91 2.12 -41.81
N ARG A 283 2.14 2.05 -40.50
CA ARG A 283 1.11 2.21 -39.47
C ARG A 283 0.72 3.69 -39.36
N SER A 284 -0.55 4.00 -39.60
CA SER A 284 -1.16 5.22 -39.09
C SER A 284 -1.24 5.15 -37.57
N GLY A 285 -0.68 6.15 -36.90
CA GLY A 285 -0.77 6.29 -35.46
C GLY A 285 -2.22 6.54 -35.06
N ASN A 286 -2.81 5.56 -34.38
CA ASN A 286 -4.05 5.79 -33.64
C ASN A 286 -3.68 6.63 -32.42
N THR A 287 -3.75 7.95 -32.55
CA THR A 287 -3.77 8.86 -31.41
C THR A 287 -5.04 8.56 -30.63
N ARG A 288 -4.95 7.62 -29.67
CA ARG A 288 -6.03 7.41 -28.70
C ARG A 288 -6.22 8.76 -28.00
N THR A 289 -7.32 9.43 -28.33
CA THR A 289 -7.83 10.56 -27.56
C THR A 289 -7.85 10.12 -26.11
N ARG A 290 -7.04 10.80 -25.30
CA ARG A 290 -6.90 10.47 -23.89
C ARG A 290 -8.24 10.80 -23.23
N GLU A 291 -9.04 9.79 -22.92
CA GLU A 291 -10.30 9.98 -22.20
C GLU A 291 -10.02 10.85 -20.97
N ALA A 292 -10.70 12.00 -20.88
CA ALA A 292 -10.69 12.81 -19.68
C ALA A 292 -11.54 12.11 -18.61
N PHE A 293 -10.90 11.65 -17.54
CA PHE A 293 -11.54 10.99 -16.40
C PHE A 293 -11.70 11.96 -15.25
N ASP A 294 -12.68 11.71 -14.40
CA ASP A 294 -12.78 12.35 -13.10
C ASP A 294 -11.94 11.54 -12.10
N PRO A 295 -10.83 12.08 -11.57
CA PRO A 295 -10.00 11.39 -10.58
C PRO A 295 -10.71 11.18 -9.23
N GLU A 296 -11.90 11.76 -9.06
CA GLU A 296 -12.71 11.62 -7.87
C GLU A 296 -13.16 10.17 -7.65
N ILE A 297 -12.67 9.57 -6.56
CA ILE A 297 -12.99 8.22 -6.13
C ILE A 297 -14.34 8.18 -5.41
N ARG A 298 -15.16 7.20 -5.81
CA ARG A 298 -16.32 6.70 -5.07
C ARG A 298 -15.94 5.50 -4.23
N ASP A 299 -16.17 5.61 -2.95
CA ASP A 299 -15.88 4.58 -1.95
C ASP A 299 -17.17 3.98 -1.35
N SER A 300 -18.33 4.32 -1.91
CA SER A 300 -19.65 3.82 -1.49
C SER A 300 -20.38 3.00 -2.56
N GLU A 301 -19.94 3.04 -3.81
CA GLU A 301 -20.59 2.41 -4.95
C GLU A 301 -19.60 1.47 -5.65
N SER A 302 -19.96 0.18 -5.82
CA SER A 302 -19.09 -0.79 -6.49
C SER A 302 -18.79 -0.40 -7.94
N PRO A 303 -17.59 -0.70 -8.46
CA PRO A 303 -17.30 -0.55 -9.88
C PRO A 303 -18.01 -1.62 -10.71
N SER A 304 -18.06 -1.36 -12.01
CA SER A 304 -18.42 -2.39 -12.97
C SER A 304 -17.30 -3.43 -13.12
N ASN A 305 -17.66 -4.69 -13.34
CA ASN A 305 -16.72 -5.73 -13.74
C ASN A 305 -16.34 -5.66 -15.23
N LEU A 306 -16.97 -4.76 -16.01
CA LEU A 306 -16.70 -4.62 -17.45
C LEU A 306 -15.51 -3.71 -17.75
N THR A 307 -14.91 -3.10 -16.72
CA THR A 307 -13.79 -2.17 -16.88
C THR A 307 -12.56 -2.64 -16.13
N ARG A 308 -11.40 -2.45 -16.76
CA ARG A 308 -10.10 -2.68 -16.13
C ARG A 308 -9.79 -1.59 -15.11
N ALA A 309 -9.10 -1.97 -14.04
CA ALA A 309 -8.66 -1.04 -13.00
C ALA A 309 -7.76 0.06 -13.59
N LYS A 310 -8.14 1.32 -13.34
CA LYS A 310 -7.29 2.48 -13.59
C LYS A 310 -6.33 2.67 -12.41
N ILE A 311 -5.05 2.83 -12.70
CA ILE A 311 -4.02 2.98 -11.68
C ILE A 311 -3.86 4.45 -11.30
N LEU A 312 -4.08 4.75 -10.02
CA LEU A 312 -4.02 6.09 -9.44
C LEU A 312 -2.73 6.29 -8.66
N ASP A 313 -2.09 7.45 -8.85
CA ASP A 313 -0.87 7.82 -8.14
C ASP A 313 -1.22 8.32 -6.73
N VAL A 314 -0.47 7.82 -5.75
CA VAL A 314 -0.56 8.19 -4.33
C VAL A 314 0.86 8.29 -3.76
N PRO A 315 1.09 9.04 -2.65
CA PRO A 315 2.41 9.08 -2.04
C PRO A 315 2.85 7.69 -1.60
N LYS A 316 4.03 7.29 -2.10
CA LYS A 316 4.53 5.91 -2.08
C LYS A 316 5.23 5.61 -0.76
N GLY A 317 5.06 4.39 -0.27
CA GLY A 317 5.87 3.83 0.80
C GLY A 317 6.83 2.80 0.22
N ALA A 318 8.13 3.09 0.16
CA ALA A 318 9.10 2.23 -0.52
C ALA A 318 9.47 1.00 0.32
N LEU A 319 9.56 -0.17 -0.32
CA LEU A 319 10.05 -1.40 0.30
C LEU A 319 11.39 -1.78 -0.32
N TYR A 320 12.38 -2.05 0.54
CA TYR A 320 13.69 -2.48 0.13
C TYR A 320 14.06 -3.78 0.83
N PHE A 321 14.42 -4.77 0.03
CA PHE A 321 14.70 -6.13 0.44
C PHE A 321 16.20 -6.33 0.66
N ASN A 322 16.56 -7.27 1.54
CA ASN A 322 17.95 -7.67 1.77
C ASN A 322 18.53 -8.47 0.58
N GLU A 323 17.67 -9.17 -0.17
CA GLU A 323 18.01 -9.89 -1.40
C GLU A 323 17.22 -9.36 -2.60
N ILE A 324 17.82 -9.47 -3.79
CA ILE A 324 17.19 -9.08 -5.06
C ILE A 324 16.78 -10.34 -5.81
N LEU A 325 15.47 -10.51 -6.02
CA LEU A 325 14.94 -11.60 -6.84
C LEU A 325 15.00 -11.26 -8.33
N ASN A 326 15.40 -12.23 -9.15
CA ASN A 326 15.20 -12.13 -10.59
C ASN A 326 13.71 -12.35 -10.91
N THR A 327 12.97 -11.27 -11.12
CA THR A 327 11.55 -11.33 -11.46
C THR A 327 11.35 -11.22 -12.95
N GLN A 328 10.45 -12.02 -13.52
CA GLN A 328 10.08 -11.97 -14.93
C GLN A 328 8.57 -12.04 -15.11
N ARG A 329 8.04 -11.27 -16.08
CA ARG A 329 6.64 -11.31 -16.49
C ARG A 329 6.55 -12.21 -17.73
N VAL A 330 5.76 -13.28 -17.63
CA VAL A 330 5.63 -14.27 -18.68
C VAL A 330 4.42 -13.93 -19.55
N PHE A 331 4.61 -14.01 -20.87
CA PHE A 331 3.56 -13.78 -21.85
C PHE A 331 3.26 -15.08 -22.59
N ASN A 332 1.99 -15.43 -22.72
CA ASN A 332 1.53 -16.53 -23.56
C ASN A 332 1.56 -16.07 -25.02
N ILE A 333 2.20 -16.84 -25.91
CA ILE A 333 2.29 -16.52 -27.33
C ILE A 333 1.16 -17.25 -28.08
N GLN A 334 0.30 -16.51 -28.75
CA GLN A 334 -0.73 -17.04 -29.65
C GLN A 334 -0.35 -16.70 -31.10
N VAL A 335 -0.17 -17.72 -31.92
CA VAL A 335 0.06 -17.56 -33.37
C VAL A 335 -1.29 -17.45 -34.06
N VAL A 336 -1.50 -16.39 -34.86
CA VAL A 336 -2.76 -16.16 -35.58
C VAL A 336 -2.55 -16.40 -37.07
N GLU A 337 -3.31 -17.33 -37.66
CA GLU A 337 -3.36 -17.56 -39.11
C GLU A 337 -4.10 -16.42 -39.82
N LEU A 338 -3.55 -16.00 -40.97
CA LEU A 338 -4.16 -14.97 -41.81
C LEU A 338 -5.46 -15.48 -42.45
N GLY A 339 -6.58 -14.98 -41.95
CA GLY A 339 -7.88 -15.09 -42.63
C GLY A 339 -8.95 -15.79 -41.81
N LYS A 340 -9.44 -15.14 -40.76
CA LYS A 340 -10.83 -15.23 -40.28
C LYS A 340 -11.07 -14.10 -39.27
N ASN A 341 -11.76 -13.06 -39.74
CA ASN A 341 -12.42 -11.99 -38.98
C ASN A 341 -11.71 -11.48 -37.72
N ASP A 342 -10.94 -10.41 -37.90
CA ASP A 342 -10.45 -9.48 -36.86
C ASP A 342 -11.62 -8.71 -36.20
N GLU A 343 -12.59 -9.39 -35.60
CA GLU A 343 -13.72 -8.77 -34.87
C GLU A 343 -13.97 -9.35 -33.47
N GLN A 344 -12.93 -9.87 -32.81
CA GLN A 344 -12.99 -10.12 -31.35
C GLN A 344 -11.85 -9.46 -30.60
N ALA A 345 -11.53 -8.20 -30.94
CA ALA A 345 -11.19 -7.29 -29.87
C ALA A 345 -12.44 -7.21 -28.97
N LYS A 346 -12.41 -7.78 -27.76
CA LYS A 346 -13.42 -7.49 -26.72
C LYS A 346 -13.50 -5.97 -26.64
N LYS A 347 -14.49 -5.36 -27.33
CA LYS A 347 -14.83 -3.96 -27.18
C LYS A 347 -15.14 -3.83 -25.70
N GLU A 348 -14.27 -3.16 -24.93
CA GLU A 348 -14.62 -2.72 -23.59
C GLU A 348 -15.97 -2.01 -23.75
N LYS A 349 -17.03 -2.55 -23.16
CA LYS A 349 -18.33 -1.89 -23.21
C LYS A 349 -18.12 -0.53 -22.55
N GLU A 350 -18.27 0.52 -23.34
CA GLU A 350 -17.98 1.88 -22.91
C GLU A 350 -18.94 2.27 -21.79
N ILE A 351 -18.45 2.22 -20.55
CA ILE A 351 -19.16 2.82 -19.43
C ILE A 351 -19.07 4.32 -19.62
N LYS A 352 -20.22 4.94 -19.96
CA LYS A 352 -20.35 6.38 -20.20
C LYS A 352 -19.93 7.24 -19.00
N ASN A 353 -19.86 6.66 -17.80
CA ASN A 353 -19.48 7.37 -16.58
C ASN A 353 -17.97 7.49 -16.44
N LYS A 354 -17.49 8.70 -16.17
CA LYS A 354 -16.06 9.07 -16.06
C LYS A 354 -15.49 8.91 -14.65
N THR A 355 -16.33 8.57 -13.68
CA THR A 355 -15.98 8.45 -12.25
C THR A 355 -15.41 7.07 -11.92
N LEU A 356 -14.59 7.01 -10.88
CA LEU A 356 -13.82 5.84 -10.47
C LEU A 356 -14.32 5.26 -9.14
N SER A 357 -14.13 3.97 -8.93
CA SER A 357 -14.40 3.31 -7.64
C SER A 357 -13.29 2.32 -7.27
N ILE A 358 -12.94 2.32 -5.99
CA ILE A 358 -11.93 1.45 -5.37
C ILE A 358 -12.52 0.23 -4.65
N LEU A 359 -13.85 0.11 -4.64
CA LEU A 359 -14.51 -1.03 -3.99
C LEU A 359 -14.37 -2.31 -4.83
N GLY A 360 -14.59 -3.47 -4.19
CA GLY A 360 -14.79 -4.72 -4.92
C GLY A 360 -16.01 -4.66 -5.85
N GLY A 361 -15.85 -5.16 -7.08
CA GLY A 361 -16.92 -5.18 -8.08
C GLY A 361 -17.95 -6.27 -7.81
N THR A 362 -19.24 -5.92 -7.81
CA THR A 362 -20.38 -6.86 -7.80
C THR A 362 -20.95 -7.10 -9.19
N GLY A 363 -20.31 -6.56 -10.24
CA GLY A 363 -20.70 -6.73 -11.63
C GLY A 363 -21.78 -5.79 -12.16
N GLN A 364 -22.50 -5.06 -11.29
CA GLN A 364 -23.57 -4.12 -11.69
C GLN A 364 -23.25 -2.63 -11.49
N GLY A 365 -22.01 -2.31 -11.13
CA GLY A 365 -21.58 -0.92 -10.90
C GLY A 365 -21.58 -0.05 -12.15
N ARG A 366 -21.72 1.27 -11.95
CA ARG A 366 -21.68 2.28 -13.03
C ARG A 366 -20.34 3.03 -13.11
N HIS A 367 -19.39 2.73 -12.22
CA HIS A 367 -18.06 3.37 -12.17
C HIS A 367 -17.01 2.48 -12.80
N LYS A 368 -15.92 3.08 -13.29
CA LYS A 368 -14.75 2.30 -13.71
C LYS A 368 -13.98 1.87 -12.46
N SER A 369 -13.42 0.65 -12.46
CA SER A 369 -12.57 0.17 -11.36
C SER A 369 -11.28 0.99 -11.27
N ALA A 370 -10.76 1.18 -10.06
CA ALA A 370 -9.50 1.84 -9.78
C ALA A 370 -8.67 1.11 -8.72
N ASP A 371 -7.34 1.24 -8.83
CA ASP A 371 -6.35 0.75 -7.89
C ASP A 371 -5.21 1.77 -7.73
N PHE A 372 -4.27 1.54 -6.83
CA PHE A 372 -3.21 2.49 -6.47
C PHE A 372 -1.83 2.05 -6.93
N LYS A 373 -1.05 3.01 -7.44
CA LYS A 373 0.40 2.88 -7.59
C LYS A 373 1.10 3.30 -6.30
N THR A 374 1.25 2.35 -5.38
CA THR A 374 1.95 2.56 -4.10
C THR A 374 3.45 2.29 -4.14
N GLN A 375 3.94 1.66 -5.23
CA GLN A 375 5.34 1.35 -5.50
C GLN A 375 5.78 2.01 -6.80
N ASP A 376 7.08 2.23 -6.95
CA ASP A 376 7.68 2.69 -8.21
C ASP A 376 9.08 2.10 -8.38
N ASP A 377 9.48 1.89 -9.63
CA ASP A 377 10.83 1.42 -9.95
C ASP A 377 11.86 2.55 -9.79
N ALA A 378 11.38 3.80 -9.79
CA ALA A 378 12.17 4.97 -9.49
C ALA A 378 12.31 5.17 -7.97
N ALA A 379 13.38 4.62 -7.40
CA ALA A 379 14.12 5.23 -6.29
C ALA A 379 15.55 4.64 -6.13
N THR A 380 16.29 4.45 -7.22
CA THR A 380 17.76 4.53 -7.19
C THR A 380 18.26 5.94 -6.83
N SER A 381 17.37 6.94 -6.77
CA SER A 381 17.69 8.34 -6.45
C SER A 381 17.84 8.64 -4.96
N ASN A 382 17.60 7.69 -4.06
CA ASN A 382 18.06 7.78 -2.68
C ASN A 382 19.37 6.99 -2.54
N ILE A 383 20.39 7.42 -3.30
CA ILE A 383 21.75 6.84 -3.28
C ILE A 383 22.28 6.79 -1.84
N GLY A 384 21.90 7.75 -0.98
CA GLY A 384 22.23 7.73 0.46
C GLY A 384 21.62 6.57 1.24
N PHE A 385 20.45 6.06 0.86
CA PHE A 385 19.80 4.92 1.53
C PHE A 385 20.37 3.58 1.05
N PHE A 386 20.67 3.44 -0.25
CA PHE A 386 21.43 2.28 -0.75
C PHE A 386 22.86 2.25 -0.17
N ASN A 387 23.49 3.41 0.01
CA ASN A 387 24.77 3.52 0.70
C ASN A 387 24.64 3.15 2.19
N TYR A 388 23.57 3.55 2.89
CA TYR A 388 23.32 3.13 4.27
C TYR A 388 23.09 1.62 4.41
N ILE A 389 22.37 0.98 3.47
CA ILE A 389 22.24 -0.49 3.41
C ILE A 389 23.60 -1.17 3.21
N ARG A 390 24.50 -0.57 2.41
CA ARG A 390 25.84 -1.13 2.10
C ARG A 390 26.93 -0.77 3.12
N MET A 391 26.76 0.26 3.94
CA MET A 391 27.78 0.75 4.89
C MET A 391 27.78 0.05 6.25
N ILE A 392 27.08 -1.07 6.42
CA ILE A 392 27.38 -2.00 7.53
C ILE A 392 28.25 -3.12 6.97
N PRO A 393 29.59 -2.97 6.93
CA PRO A 393 30.45 -4.14 6.93
C PRO A 393 30.32 -4.80 8.30
N THR A 394 30.24 -6.13 8.28
CA THR A 394 30.63 -7.02 9.38
C THR A 394 32.06 -6.65 9.82
N ALA A 395 32.18 -5.67 10.71
CA ALA A 395 33.46 -5.26 11.28
C ALA A 395 33.24 -4.74 12.70
N ASN A 396 33.55 -5.59 13.66
CA ASN A 396 33.95 -5.35 15.05
C ASN A 396 33.29 -4.19 15.82
N PHE A 397 32.59 -4.58 16.88
CA PHE A 397 32.34 -3.75 18.06
C PHE A 397 33.63 -3.06 18.51
N GLY A 398 33.71 -1.75 18.29
CA GLY A 398 34.83 -0.94 18.73
C GLY A 398 34.68 0.50 18.28
N GLN A 399 34.00 1.30 19.12
CA GLN A 399 34.01 2.77 19.15
C GLN A 399 33.66 3.48 17.84
N LEU A 400 32.57 4.24 17.83
CA LEU A 400 32.57 5.57 17.18
C LEU A 400 31.45 6.45 17.77
N THR A 401 31.90 7.43 18.52
CA THR A 401 31.20 8.59 19.07
C THR A 401 30.89 9.65 18.00
N ASN A 402 29.93 10.51 18.32
CA ASN A 402 29.63 11.85 17.76
C ASN A 402 28.57 11.95 16.65
N ILE A 403 27.36 12.31 17.09
CA ILE A 403 26.30 12.92 16.28
C ILE A 403 26.62 14.41 16.15
N HIS A 404 26.90 14.89 14.93
CA HIS A 404 26.95 16.31 14.63
C HIS A 404 25.54 16.85 14.37
N PHE A 405 25.07 17.74 15.24
CA PHE A 405 23.99 18.68 14.92
C PHE A 405 24.56 19.77 14.01
N LEU A 406 23.97 19.96 12.84
CA LEU A 406 24.23 21.15 12.01
C LEU A 406 23.45 22.34 12.62
N PRO A 407 24.12 23.46 12.95
CA PRO A 407 23.44 24.66 13.42
C PRO A 407 22.78 25.41 12.25
N GLN A 408 21.59 25.93 12.51
CA GLN A 408 20.91 26.88 11.62
C GLN A 408 21.76 28.14 11.47
N SER A 409 22.04 28.54 10.23
CA SER A 409 22.61 29.86 9.94
C SER A 409 21.50 30.91 10.00
N ALA A 410 21.54 31.75 11.02
CA ALA A 410 20.91 33.05 11.04
C ALA A 410 21.74 34.04 10.20
N ARG A 411 21.11 34.71 9.23
CA ARG A 411 21.41 36.05 8.69
C ARG A 411 20.08 36.53 8.09
N GLY A 412 19.57 37.73 8.29
CA GLY A 412 20.17 39.01 8.65
C GLY A 412 19.34 40.03 7.90
#